data_AF-A0A1E7FRB8-F1
#
_entry.id   AF-A0A1E7FRB8-F1
#
_cell.length_a   1.000
_cell.length_b   1.000
_cell.length_c   1.000
_cell.angle_alpha   90.00
_cell.angle_beta   90.00
_cell.angle_gamma   90.00
#
_symmetry.space_group_name_H-M   'P 1'
#
loop_
_entity.id
_entity.type
_entity.pdbx_description
1 polymer ?
#
loop_
_entity_poly.entity_id
_entity_poly.type
_entity_poly.pdbx_seq_one_letter_code
_entity_poly.pdbx_strand_id
1 'polypeptide(L)'
;MGVENLGPFLYSFFRMTKSRKVVEIGAGYTTLWILQALKDNDVELETIRSIQRGDKCKLLNIDWTIHSAVEDFDSEPSKLLCIDNCEHQKETASGAGAVALALGLDSYLEFQRGDAFAMNLEKHSVDALWCDFGVGARMSEFISSAWDCIRPGGFLLCHSTITNENTRLWLEAIRSRQPKEITGINPGEYTELSLLENHKRFQNSVSIIQKRKSTDGDIFEEPIYSQYA
;
A
#
# COMPACT_ATOMS: atom_id res chain seq x y z
N MET A 1 -15.35 -10.23 8.27
CA MET A 1 -15.21 -11.21 7.16
C MET A 1 -15.53 -10.49 5.86
N GLY A 2 -14.74 -10.71 4.81
CA GLY A 2 -14.82 -9.98 3.54
C GLY A 2 -13.45 -9.75 2.88
N VAL A 3 -12.37 -9.81 3.66
CA VAL A 3 -10.97 -9.60 3.22
C VAL A 3 -10.13 -10.88 3.23
N GLU A 4 -10.74 -12.07 3.28
CA GLU A 4 -10.01 -13.35 3.45
C GLU A 4 -9.06 -13.69 2.30
N ASN A 5 -9.40 -13.35 1.06
CA ASN A 5 -8.50 -13.47 -0.09
C ASN A 5 -7.64 -12.21 -0.26
N LEU A 6 -8.15 -11.07 0.20
CA LEU A 6 -7.47 -9.79 0.08
C LEU A 6 -6.27 -9.68 1.01
N GLY A 7 -6.32 -10.27 2.22
CA GLY A 7 -5.17 -10.36 3.12
C GLY A 7 -3.95 -11.03 2.48
N PRO A 8 -4.06 -12.30 2.02
CA PRO A 8 -3.00 -12.97 1.27
C PRO A 8 -2.55 -12.24 0.00
N PHE A 9 -3.48 -11.58 -0.69
CA PHE A 9 -3.15 -10.73 -1.82
C PHE A 9 -2.27 -9.54 -1.39
N LEU A 10 -2.67 -8.80 -0.36
CA LEU A 10 -1.90 -7.67 0.17
C LEU A 10 -0.53 -8.10 0.67
N TYR A 11 -0.44 -9.25 1.33
CA TYR A 11 0.84 -9.85 1.70
C TYR A 11 1.73 -10.02 0.46
N SER A 12 1.23 -10.70 -0.57
CA SER A 12 1.98 -10.93 -1.81
C SER A 12 2.34 -9.61 -2.52
N PHE A 13 1.41 -8.65 -2.53
CA PHE A 13 1.61 -7.34 -3.12
C PHE A 13 2.75 -6.57 -2.44
N PHE A 14 2.77 -6.53 -1.10
CA PHE A 14 3.82 -5.87 -0.34
C PHE A 14 5.15 -6.63 -0.38
N ARG A 15 5.12 -7.97 -0.45
CA ARG A 15 6.32 -8.79 -0.71
C ARG A 15 6.92 -8.52 -2.09
N MET A 16 6.09 -8.26 -3.10
CA MET A 16 6.54 -7.98 -4.47
C MET A 16 7.04 -6.54 -4.65
N THR A 17 6.29 -5.56 -4.15
CA THR A 17 6.61 -4.12 -4.33
C THR A 17 7.68 -3.63 -3.36
N LYS A 18 7.98 -4.39 -2.31
CA LYS A 18 8.90 -4.01 -1.23
C LYS A 18 8.55 -2.65 -0.62
N SER A 19 7.26 -2.32 -0.56
CA SER A 19 6.78 -1.12 0.15
C SER A 19 7.07 -1.27 1.65
N ARG A 20 7.49 -0.17 2.30
CA ARG A 20 8.05 -0.19 3.66
C ARG A 20 7.27 0.69 4.60
N LYS A 21 6.93 1.90 4.14
CA LYS A 21 6.08 2.86 4.84
C LYS A 21 4.66 2.70 4.34
N VAL A 22 3.92 1.85 5.03
CA VAL A 22 2.53 1.54 4.69
C VAL A 22 1.61 2.27 5.66
N VAL A 23 0.57 2.89 5.14
CA VAL A 23 -0.51 3.46 5.93
C VAL A 23 -1.77 2.66 5.64
N GLU A 24 -2.43 2.16 6.67
CA GLU A 24 -3.75 1.56 6.57
C GLU A 24 -4.77 2.48 7.23
N ILE A 25 -5.85 2.77 6.52
CA ILE A 25 -7.00 3.40 7.14
C ILE A 25 -8.01 2.32 7.49
N GLY A 26 -8.25 2.18 8.79
CA GLY A 26 -8.80 1.00 9.43
C GLY A 26 -7.71 0.17 10.14
N ALA A 27 -8.15 -0.81 10.92
CA ALA A 27 -7.27 -1.86 11.43
C ALA A 27 -8.06 -3.16 11.65
N GLY A 28 -7.43 -4.29 11.34
CA GLY A 28 -8.05 -5.59 11.55
C GLY A 28 -7.30 -6.75 10.92
N TYR A 29 -8.03 -7.59 10.17
CA TYR A 29 -7.48 -8.82 9.62
C TYR A 29 -6.35 -8.57 8.61
N THR A 30 -6.50 -7.59 7.72
CA THR A 30 -5.48 -7.20 6.72
C THR A 30 -4.20 -6.69 7.37
N THR A 31 -4.31 -5.97 8.49
CA THR A 31 -3.16 -5.45 9.26
C THR A 31 -2.12 -6.54 9.51
N LEU A 32 -2.53 -7.74 9.95
CA LEU A 32 -1.61 -8.83 10.26
C LEU A 32 -0.85 -9.34 9.03
N TRP A 33 -1.51 -9.39 7.87
CA TRP A 33 -0.89 -9.79 6.61
C TRP A 33 0.13 -8.75 6.13
N ILE A 34 -0.19 -7.46 6.29
CA ILE A 34 0.73 -6.39 5.93
C ILE A 34 1.96 -6.42 6.85
N LEU A 35 1.76 -6.53 8.18
CA LEU A 35 2.85 -6.63 9.15
C LEU A 35 3.77 -7.82 8.86
N GLN A 36 3.20 -8.99 8.55
CA GLN A 36 3.99 -10.17 8.20
C GLN A 36 4.80 -9.94 6.92
N ALA A 37 4.24 -9.26 5.91
CA ALA A 37 4.96 -8.94 4.68
C ALA A 37 6.15 -8.00 4.94
N LEU A 38 5.98 -7.00 5.80
CA LEU A 38 7.06 -6.07 6.18
C LEU A 38 8.21 -6.81 6.88
N LYS A 39 7.89 -7.65 7.88
CA LYS A 39 8.90 -8.47 8.57
C LYS A 39 9.64 -9.40 7.61
N ASP A 40 8.90 -10.11 6.76
CA ASP A 40 9.51 -11.06 5.83
C ASP A 40 10.38 -10.35 4.78
N ASN A 41 10.00 -9.14 4.36
CA ASN A 41 10.83 -8.32 3.46
C ASN A 41 12.15 -7.92 4.13
N ASP A 42 12.13 -7.47 5.38
CA ASP A 42 13.35 -7.12 6.11
C ASP A 42 14.28 -8.34 6.25
N VAL A 43 13.73 -9.50 6.63
CA VAL A 43 14.50 -10.76 6.76
C VAL A 43 15.08 -11.21 5.42
N GLU A 44 14.28 -11.14 4.35
CA GLU A 44 14.70 -11.49 3.00
C GLU A 44 15.84 -10.59 2.52
N LEU A 45 15.74 -9.27 2.73
CA LEU A 45 16.72 -8.32 2.24
C LEU A 45 18.02 -8.34 3.05
N GLU A 46 17.98 -8.57 4.36
CA GLU A 46 19.19 -8.86 5.14
C GLU A 46 19.88 -10.14 4.65
N THR A 47 19.10 -11.18 4.34
CA THR A 47 19.64 -12.42 3.77
C THR A 47 20.30 -12.16 2.41
N ILE A 48 19.62 -11.45 1.50
CA ILE A 48 20.16 -11.09 0.19
C ILE A 48 21.44 -10.28 0.33
N ARG A 49 21.49 -9.31 1.24
CA ARG A 49 22.68 -8.51 1.52
C ARG A 49 23.87 -9.35 1.96
N SER A 50 23.65 -10.34 2.83
CA SER A 50 24.70 -11.28 3.22
C SER A 50 25.21 -12.10 2.03
N ILE A 51 24.33 -12.45 1.08
CA ILE A 51 24.69 -13.20 -0.13
C ILE A 51 25.45 -12.29 -1.12
N GLN A 52 25.03 -11.02 -1.27
CA GLN A 52 25.70 -10.00 -2.09
C GLN A 52 27.13 -9.74 -1.61
N ARG A 53 27.34 -9.55 -0.30
CA ARG A 53 28.68 -9.40 0.30
C ARG A 53 29.59 -10.60 0.03
N GLY A 54 29.00 -11.78 -0.17
CA GLY A 54 29.70 -13.00 -0.54
C GLY A 54 29.92 -13.19 -2.03
N ASP A 55 29.49 -12.25 -2.88
CA ASP A 55 29.49 -12.34 -4.35
C ASP A 55 28.71 -13.56 -4.89
N LYS A 56 27.66 -13.98 -4.16
CA LYS A 56 26.88 -15.20 -4.46
C LYS A 56 25.52 -14.93 -5.12
N CYS A 57 25.15 -13.65 -5.31
CA CYS A 57 23.90 -13.26 -5.97
C CYS A 57 23.99 -13.35 -7.50
N LYS A 58 24.51 -14.48 -8.01
CA LYS A 58 24.81 -14.67 -9.44
C LYS A 58 24.04 -15.82 -10.05
N LEU A 59 23.47 -15.58 -11.23
CA LEU A 59 23.02 -16.60 -12.15
C LEU A 59 24.00 -16.59 -13.33
N LEU A 60 24.82 -17.64 -13.44
CA LEU A 60 26.02 -17.63 -14.30
C LEU A 60 26.95 -16.46 -13.93
N ASN A 61 27.11 -15.49 -14.83
CA ASN A 61 27.93 -14.29 -14.62
C ASN A 61 27.09 -13.01 -14.48
N ILE A 62 25.77 -13.15 -14.29
CA ILE A 62 24.84 -12.04 -14.20
C ILE A 62 24.34 -11.94 -12.76
N ASP A 63 24.42 -10.74 -12.18
CA ASP A 63 23.82 -10.47 -10.89
C ASP A 63 22.29 -10.52 -11.03
N TRP A 64 21.62 -11.36 -10.23
CA TRP A 64 20.15 -11.44 -10.26
C TRP A 64 19.49 -10.45 -9.30
N THR A 65 20.29 -9.71 -8.52
CA THR A 65 19.84 -8.67 -7.58
C THR A 65 20.30 -7.30 -8.00
N ILE A 66 19.51 -6.27 -7.70
CA ILE A 66 19.91 -4.86 -7.87
C ILE A 66 20.55 -4.39 -6.56
N HIS A 67 21.86 -4.11 -6.56
CA HIS A 67 22.61 -3.77 -5.36
C HIS A 67 22.05 -2.54 -4.63
N SER A 68 21.84 -1.43 -5.35
CA SER A 68 21.29 -0.20 -4.76
C SER A 68 19.92 -0.44 -4.13
N ALA A 69 19.05 -1.23 -4.76
CA ALA A 69 17.73 -1.52 -4.21
C ALA A 69 17.78 -2.29 -2.87
N VAL A 70 18.84 -3.06 -2.62
CA VAL A 70 19.04 -3.80 -1.35
C VAL A 70 19.75 -2.94 -0.30
N GLU A 71 20.68 -2.10 -0.72
CA GLU A 71 21.41 -1.18 0.16
C GLU A 71 20.52 -0.05 0.67
N ASP A 72 19.78 0.60 -0.24
CA ASP A 72 18.88 1.72 0.08
C ASP A 72 17.68 1.27 0.92
N PHE A 73 17.39 -0.03 0.95
CA PHE A 73 16.26 -0.56 1.71
C PHE A 73 16.39 -0.35 3.22
N ASP A 74 17.58 -0.17 3.78
CA ASP A 74 17.74 0.06 5.23
C ASP A 74 17.76 1.53 5.64
N SER A 75 17.56 2.44 4.68
CA SER A 75 17.60 3.90 4.93
C SER A 75 16.64 4.37 6.03
N GLU A 76 15.55 3.64 6.23
CA GLU A 76 14.55 3.88 7.27
C GLU A 76 14.04 2.53 7.82
N PRO A 77 13.26 2.46 8.90
CA PRO A 77 12.62 1.20 9.32
C PRO A 77 11.28 0.95 8.61
N SER A 78 10.98 -0.32 8.31
CA SER A 78 9.68 -0.75 7.78
C SER A 78 8.60 -0.60 8.85
N LYS A 79 7.47 0.04 8.50
CA LYS A 79 6.40 0.41 9.44
C LYS A 79 5.03 0.40 8.76
N LEU A 80 4.05 -0.09 9.51
CA LEU A 80 2.64 0.06 9.20
C LEU A 80 2.01 1.02 10.21
N LEU A 81 1.50 2.15 9.73
CA LEU A 81 0.66 3.06 10.50
C LEU A 81 -0.81 2.76 10.23
N CYS A 82 -1.55 2.30 11.24
CA CYS A 82 -2.99 2.14 11.17
C CYS A 82 -3.69 3.35 11.77
N ILE A 83 -4.66 3.93 11.05
CA ILE A 83 -5.50 5.04 11.53
C ILE A 83 -6.95 4.58 11.58
N ASP A 84 -7.54 4.53 12.77
CA ASP A 84 -8.91 4.08 12.99
C ASP A 84 -9.58 4.89 14.12
N ASN A 85 -10.84 5.29 13.96
CA ASN A 85 -11.58 6.02 15.00
C ASN A 85 -12.16 5.10 16.09
N CYS A 86 -12.13 3.78 15.86
CA CYS A 86 -12.65 2.71 16.69
C CYS A 86 -14.17 2.79 16.96
N GLU A 87 -14.92 3.56 16.17
CA GLU A 87 -16.36 3.78 16.42
C GLU A 87 -17.23 2.63 15.90
N HIS A 88 -16.85 2.02 14.78
CA HIS A 88 -17.67 1.02 14.09
C HIS A 88 -17.36 -0.43 14.49
N GLN A 89 -16.24 -0.69 15.18
CA GLN A 89 -15.82 -2.03 15.58
C GLN A 89 -15.14 -2.00 16.95
N LYS A 90 -15.91 -2.28 18.01
CA LYS A 90 -15.41 -2.25 19.40
C LYS A 90 -14.28 -3.26 19.69
N GLU A 91 -13.96 -4.20 18.79
CA GLU A 91 -13.07 -5.32 19.10
C GLU A 91 -11.93 -5.56 18.07
N THR A 92 -12.06 -5.16 16.81
CA THR A 92 -11.12 -5.62 15.76
C THR A 92 -9.77 -4.90 15.79
N ALA A 93 -9.75 -3.58 15.97
CA ALA A 93 -8.52 -2.80 16.01
C ALA A 93 -7.65 -3.13 17.24
N SER A 94 -8.29 -3.26 18.41
CA SER A 94 -7.60 -3.70 19.64
C SER A 94 -7.16 -5.16 19.57
N GLY A 95 -7.95 -6.02 18.91
CA GLY A 95 -7.57 -7.41 18.62
C GLY A 95 -6.35 -7.52 17.70
N ALA A 96 -6.26 -6.70 16.65
CA ALA A 96 -5.13 -6.71 15.73
C ALA A 96 -3.80 -6.39 16.45
N GLY A 97 -3.79 -5.39 17.34
CA GLY A 97 -2.60 -5.06 18.14
C GLY A 97 -2.17 -6.20 19.08
N ALA A 98 -3.13 -6.82 19.79
CA ALA A 98 -2.82 -7.95 20.67
C ALA A 98 -2.30 -9.17 19.91
N VAL A 99 -2.86 -9.47 18.74
CA VAL A 99 -2.40 -10.55 17.87
C VAL A 99 -1.04 -10.23 17.27
N ALA A 100 -0.79 -8.99 16.84
CA ALA A 100 0.52 -8.56 16.36
C ALA A 100 1.60 -8.76 17.43
N LEU A 101 1.33 -8.40 18.68
CA LEU A 101 2.22 -8.67 19.80
C LEU A 101 2.47 -10.17 20.00
N ALA A 102 1.42 -10.98 19.99
CA ALA A 102 1.54 -12.43 20.16
C ALA A 102 2.37 -13.10 19.03
N LEU A 103 2.36 -12.52 17.83
CA LEU A 103 3.14 -12.99 16.67
C LEU A 103 4.55 -12.36 16.59
N GLY A 104 4.91 -11.45 17.51
CA GLY A 104 6.17 -10.71 17.46
C GLY A 104 6.28 -9.83 16.21
N LEU A 105 5.19 -9.10 15.92
CA LEU A 105 5.03 -8.16 14.81
C LEU A 105 4.76 -6.73 15.29
N ASP A 106 4.60 -6.52 16.59
CA ASP A 106 4.26 -5.22 17.19
C ASP A 106 5.32 -4.15 16.92
N SER A 107 6.59 -4.52 16.76
CA SER A 107 7.66 -3.58 16.38
C SER A 107 7.43 -2.92 15.02
N TYR A 108 6.61 -3.51 14.15
CA TYR A 108 6.25 -2.97 12.83
C TYR A 108 4.97 -2.13 12.87
N LEU A 109 4.15 -2.26 13.92
CA LEU A 109 2.83 -1.64 14.00
C LEU A 109 2.90 -0.32 14.77
N GLU A 110 2.34 0.72 14.17
CA GLU A 110 1.97 1.96 14.84
C GLU A 110 0.46 2.14 14.72
N PHE A 111 -0.20 2.46 15.83
CA PHE A 111 -1.65 2.64 15.85
C PHE A 111 -1.99 4.04 16.31
N GLN A 112 -2.67 4.80 15.46
CA GLN A 112 -3.17 6.12 15.76
C GLN A 112 -4.69 6.10 15.78
N ARG A 113 -5.26 6.32 16.97
CA ARG A 113 -6.71 6.52 17.08
C ARG A 113 -7.08 7.92 16.58
N GLY A 114 -7.86 8.01 15.51
CA GLY A 114 -8.22 9.31 14.93
C GLY A 114 -9.12 9.23 13.71
N ASP A 115 -9.57 10.39 13.26
CA ASP A 115 -10.28 10.54 12.00
C ASP A 115 -9.27 10.62 10.83
N ALA A 116 -9.43 9.75 9.85
CA ALA A 116 -8.60 9.72 8.65
C ALA A 116 -8.65 11.03 7.84
N PHE A 117 -9.76 11.80 7.93
CA PHE A 117 -9.87 13.11 7.28
C PHE A 117 -9.03 14.20 7.97
N ALA A 118 -8.64 13.99 9.23
CA ALA A 118 -7.78 14.89 9.98
C ALA A 118 -6.30 14.46 9.97
N MET A 119 -5.96 13.44 9.17
CA MET A 119 -4.61 12.93 9.04
C MET A 119 -3.70 13.99 8.40
N ASN A 120 -2.54 14.20 9.00
CA ASN A 120 -1.49 15.06 8.48
C ASN A 120 -0.20 14.24 8.34
N LEU A 121 0.03 13.71 7.14
CA LEU A 121 1.26 12.99 6.80
C LEU A 121 2.17 13.88 5.98
N GLU A 122 3.48 13.70 6.17
CA GLU A 122 4.48 14.42 5.40
C GLU A 122 4.39 14.07 3.92
N LYS A 123 4.68 15.06 3.06
CA LYS A 123 4.67 14.88 1.61
C LYS A 123 5.69 13.81 1.21
N HIS A 124 5.30 12.90 0.33
CA HIS A 124 6.14 11.81 -0.20
C HIS A 124 6.74 10.86 0.85
N SER A 125 6.13 10.76 2.04
CA SER A 125 6.57 9.87 3.13
C SER A 125 5.98 8.46 3.08
N VAL A 126 5.00 8.22 2.20
CA VAL A 126 4.24 6.96 2.14
C VAL A 126 4.54 6.20 0.85
N ASP A 127 4.88 4.92 1.00
CA ASP A 127 5.08 4.00 -0.12
C ASP A 127 3.75 3.42 -0.61
N ALA A 128 2.87 3.10 0.33
CA ALA A 128 1.55 2.60 0.02
C ALA A 128 0.49 3.03 1.04
N LEU A 129 -0.66 3.47 0.54
CA LEU A 129 -1.84 3.80 1.32
C LEU A 129 -2.94 2.78 1.03
N TRP A 130 -3.30 1.98 2.04
CA TRP A 130 -4.37 0.99 1.98
C TRP A 130 -5.64 1.53 2.64
N CYS A 131 -6.71 1.67 1.87
CA CYS A 131 -8.01 2.15 2.35
C CYS A 131 -8.98 0.97 2.49
N ASP A 132 -9.07 0.40 3.70
CA ASP A 132 -10.03 -0.66 4.05
C ASP A 132 -11.34 -0.12 4.65
N PHE A 133 -11.81 1.02 4.15
CA PHE A 133 -13.00 1.65 4.67
C PHE A 133 -13.79 2.33 3.54
N GLY A 134 -15.11 2.11 3.54
CA GLY A 134 -16.00 2.67 2.54
C GLY A 134 -16.31 4.13 2.83
N VAL A 135 -15.40 5.06 2.52
CA VAL A 135 -15.72 6.51 2.56
C VAL A 135 -16.81 6.91 1.55
N GLY A 136 -17.22 5.99 0.67
CA GLY A 136 -18.36 6.15 -0.21
C GLY A 136 -18.22 7.42 -1.05
N ALA A 137 -19.14 8.36 -0.87
CA ALA A 137 -19.18 9.62 -1.62
C ALA A 137 -18.00 10.57 -1.30
N ARG A 138 -17.28 10.38 -0.19
CA ARG A 138 -16.18 11.26 0.25
C ARG A 138 -14.79 10.80 -0.20
N MET A 139 -14.70 9.83 -1.13
CA MET A 139 -13.43 9.38 -1.72
C MET A 139 -12.60 10.56 -2.24
N SER A 140 -13.19 11.45 -3.04
CA SER A 140 -12.46 12.58 -3.64
C SER A 140 -11.85 13.53 -2.59
N GLU A 141 -12.62 13.86 -1.55
CA GLU A 141 -12.17 14.72 -0.45
C GLU A 141 -10.97 14.10 0.29
N PHE A 142 -11.10 12.83 0.68
CA PHE A 142 -10.03 12.11 1.37
C PHE A 142 -8.77 11.96 0.49
N ILE A 143 -8.94 11.58 -0.77
CA ILE A 143 -7.81 11.39 -1.68
C ILE A 143 -7.14 12.73 -1.99
N SER A 144 -7.88 13.83 -2.08
CA SER A 144 -7.28 15.16 -2.28
C SER A 144 -6.28 15.53 -1.18
N SER A 145 -6.54 15.13 0.07
CA SER A 145 -5.61 15.38 1.19
C SER A 145 -4.51 14.32 1.30
N ALA A 146 -4.80 13.07 0.92
CA ALA A 146 -3.85 11.97 1.11
C ALA A 146 -2.90 11.76 -0.08
N TRP A 147 -3.26 12.19 -1.29
CA TRP A 147 -2.50 11.87 -2.49
C TRP A 147 -1.06 12.39 -2.46
N ASP A 148 -0.83 13.56 -1.84
CA ASP A 148 0.50 14.18 -1.78
C ASP A 148 1.45 13.46 -0.80
N CYS A 149 0.94 12.73 0.20
CA CYS A 149 1.81 11.95 1.09
C CYS A 149 2.42 10.73 0.38
N ILE A 150 1.77 10.23 -0.67
CA ILE A 150 2.29 9.11 -1.48
C ILE A 150 3.44 9.62 -2.35
N ARG A 151 4.58 8.92 -2.30
CA ARG A 151 5.74 9.22 -3.16
C ARG A 151 5.49 8.77 -4.62
N PRO A 152 6.16 9.38 -5.62
CA PRO A 152 6.23 8.80 -6.96
C PRO A 152 6.67 7.33 -6.93
N GLY A 153 5.98 6.47 -7.66
CA GLY A 153 6.16 5.01 -7.65
C GLY A 153 5.38 4.29 -6.57
N GLY A 154 4.87 5.01 -5.56
CA GLY A 154 4.02 4.49 -4.51
C GLY A 154 2.58 4.21 -4.96
N PHE A 155 1.79 3.62 -4.06
CA PHE A 155 0.49 3.04 -4.38
C PHE A 155 -0.63 3.55 -3.47
N LEU A 156 -1.79 3.81 -4.07
CA LEU A 156 -3.07 3.90 -3.39
C LEU A 156 -3.86 2.63 -3.70
N LEU A 157 -4.27 1.91 -2.66
CA LEU A 157 -5.10 0.72 -2.77
C LEU A 157 -6.45 1.02 -2.12
N CYS A 158 -7.55 0.82 -2.84
CA CYS A 158 -8.89 1.12 -2.38
C CYS A 158 -9.77 -0.13 -2.41
N HIS A 159 -10.37 -0.46 -1.27
CA HIS A 159 -11.28 -1.59 -1.17
C HIS A 159 -12.67 -1.29 -1.74
N SER A 160 -13.33 -2.30 -2.29
CA SER A 160 -14.75 -2.32 -2.68
C SER A 160 -15.17 -1.32 -3.76
N THR A 161 -14.26 -0.86 -4.60
CA THR A 161 -14.51 0.21 -5.58
C THR A 161 -15.30 -0.18 -6.83
N ILE A 162 -15.34 -1.47 -7.20
CA ILE A 162 -15.95 -1.89 -8.48
C ILE A 162 -17.48 -2.04 -8.36
N THR A 163 -17.98 -2.57 -7.24
CA THR A 163 -19.39 -2.97 -7.13
C THR A 163 -20.19 -2.16 -6.11
N ASN A 164 -19.54 -1.34 -5.28
CA ASN A 164 -20.22 -0.37 -4.43
C ASN A 164 -20.45 0.91 -5.24
N GLU A 165 -21.72 1.28 -5.41
CA GLU A 165 -22.17 2.40 -6.26
C GLU A 165 -21.42 3.71 -5.98
N ASN A 166 -21.30 4.09 -4.69
CA ASN A 166 -20.69 5.36 -4.30
C ASN A 166 -19.20 5.42 -4.69
N THR A 167 -18.45 4.36 -4.39
CA THR A 167 -17.03 4.29 -4.75
C THR A 167 -16.83 4.01 -6.24
N ARG A 168 -17.82 3.41 -6.92
CA ARG A 168 -17.76 3.12 -8.35
C ARG A 168 -17.83 4.38 -9.19
N LEU A 169 -18.68 5.34 -8.80
CA LEU A 169 -18.74 6.64 -9.47
C LEU A 169 -17.38 7.34 -9.44
N TRP A 170 -16.70 7.34 -8.30
CA TRP A 170 -15.34 7.88 -8.17
C TRP A 170 -14.34 7.10 -9.03
N LEU A 171 -14.37 5.76 -9.02
CA LEU A 171 -13.46 4.95 -9.84
C LEU A 171 -13.67 5.18 -11.34
N GLU A 172 -14.92 5.36 -11.80
CA GLU A 172 -15.19 5.68 -13.21
C GLU A 172 -14.73 7.08 -13.59
N ALA A 173 -14.77 8.05 -12.67
CA ALA A 173 -14.16 9.35 -12.88
C ALA A 173 -12.62 9.24 -13.02
N ILE A 174 -11.98 8.40 -12.20
CA ILE A 174 -10.55 8.06 -12.32
C ILE A 174 -10.25 7.41 -13.69
N ARG A 175 -11.02 6.41 -14.11
CA ARG A 175 -10.82 5.73 -15.41
C ARG A 175 -11.02 6.67 -16.60
N SER A 176 -11.99 7.57 -16.48
CA SER A 176 -12.31 8.57 -17.48
C SER A 176 -11.40 9.80 -17.43
N ARG A 177 -10.34 9.78 -16.61
CA ARG A 177 -9.34 10.85 -16.51
C ARG A 177 -9.99 12.22 -16.20
N GLN A 178 -11.00 12.22 -15.32
CA GLN A 178 -11.68 13.44 -14.90
C GLN A 178 -10.78 14.36 -14.06
N PRO A 179 -11.04 15.68 -14.03
CA PRO A 179 -10.22 16.66 -13.31
C PRO A 179 -10.03 16.37 -11.82
N LYS A 180 -8.96 16.93 -11.24
CA LYS A 180 -8.58 16.76 -9.83
C LYS A 180 -9.69 17.16 -8.87
N GLU A 181 -10.50 18.15 -9.22
CA GLU A 181 -11.64 18.61 -8.41
C GLU A 181 -12.70 17.52 -8.22
N ILE A 182 -12.78 16.57 -9.16
CA ILE A 182 -13.73 15.45 -9.12
C ILE A 182 -13.11 14.23 -8.44
N THR A 183 -11.84 13.93 -8.73
CA THR A 183 -11.20 12.66 -8.35
C THR A 183 -10.27 12.75 -7.15
N GLY A 184 -9.77 13.96 -6.84
CA GLY A 184 -8.66 14.23 -5.94
C GLY A 184 -7.28 14.01 -6.55
N ILE A 185 -7.19 13.53 -7.80
CA ILE A 185 -5.93 13.17 -8.46
C ILE A 185 -5.85 13.81 -9.84
N ASN A 186 -4.72 14.41 -10.21
CA ASN A 186 -4.54 14.90 -11.57
C ASN A 186 -4.51 13.73 -12.58
N PRO A 187 -5.22 13.81 -13.72
CA PRO A 187 -5.30 12.72 -14.70
C PRO A 187 -3.97 12.17 -15.22
N GLY A 188 -2.91 12.99 -15.25
CA GLY A 188 -1.58 12.61 -15.73
C GLY A 188 -0.66 12.01 -14.65
N GLU A 189 -1.12 11.88 -13.41
CA GLU A 189 -0.28 11.49 -12.28
C GLU A 189 -0.34 10.01 -11.92
N TYR A 190 -1.12 9.18 -12.62
CA TYR A 190 -1.33 7.80 -12.19
C TYR A 190 -1.59 6.79 -13.31
N THR A 191 -1.38 5.52 -12.98
CA THR A 191 -1.91 4.34 -13.68
C THR A 191 -2.75 3.52 -12.71
N GLU A 192 -3.71 2.76 -13.22
CA GLU A 192 -4.75 2.11 -12.44
C GLU A 192 -5.03 0.68 -12.91
N LEU A 193 -5.25 -0.22 -11.96
CA LEU A 193 -5.70 -1.59 -12.17
C LEU A 193 -6.84 -1.87 -11.19
N SER A 194 -7.78 -2.74 -11.54
CA SER A 194 -8.79 -3.19 -10.58
C SER A 194 -9.05 -4.67 -10.71
N LEU A 195 -9.21 -5.34 -9.58
CA LEU A 195 -9.44 -6.78 -9.47
C LEU A 195 -10.81 -7.01 -8.83
N LEU A 196 -11.57 -7.96 -9.36
CA LEU A 196 -12.91 -8.33 -8.90
C LEU A 196 -12.93 -9.78 -8.40
N GLU A 197 -13.31 -9.97 -7.15
CA GLU A 197 -13.70 -11.26 -6.57
C GLU A 197 -15.16 -11.56 -6.92
N ASN A 198 -15.38 -12.14 -8.10
CA ASN A 198 -16.72 -12.36 -8.65
C ASN A 198 -17.61 -13.31 -7.83
N HIS A 199 -17.05 -14.09 -6.90
CA HIS A 199 -17.77 -14.98 -6.00
C HIS A 199 -18.32 -14.29 -4.74
N LYS A 200 -17.98 -13.01 -4.51
CA LYS A 200 -18.41 -12.24 -3.33
C LYS A 200 -19.43 -11.16 -3.66
N ARG A 201 -20.40 -10.95 -2.77
CA ARG A 201 -21.41 -9.89 -2.89
C ARG A 201 -20.97 -8.53 -2.34
N PHE A 202 -20.17 -8.54 -1.28
CA PHE A 202 -19.66 -7.33 -0.60
C PHE A 202 -18.15 -7.46 -0.47
N GLN A 203 -17.43 -6.34 -0.33
CA GLN A 203 -15.98 -6.37 -0.12
C GLN A 203 -15.27 -7.27 -1.14
N ASN A 204 -15.61 -7.05 -2.40
CA ASN A 204 -15.36 -8.00 -3.48
C ASN A 204 -14.44 -7.45 -4.56
N SER A 205 -13.73 -6.36 -4.31
CA SER A 205 -12.84 -5.79 -5.31
C SER A 205 -11.78 -4.91 -4.70
N VAL A 206 -10.64 -4.79 -5.35
CA VAL A 206 -9.62 -3.81 -5.01
C VAL A 206 -9.22 -3.03 -6.26
N SER A 207 -9.11 -1.70 -6.14
CA SER A 207 -8.47 -0.86 -7.14
C SER A 207 -7.09 -0.46 -6.64
N ILE A 208 -6.09 -0.56 -7.51
CA ILE A 208 -4.71 -0.21 -7.26
C ILE A 208 -4.38 0.95 -8.19
N ILE A 209 -3.93 2.06 -7.63
CA ILE A 209 -3.59 3.28 -8.35
C ILE A 209 -2.14 3.59 -8.02
N GLN A 210 -1.24 3.47 -9.00
CA GLN A 210 0.17 3.79 -8.83
C GLN A 210 0.41 5.24 -9.19
N LYS A 211 1.08 5.97 -8.30
CA LYS A 211 1.50 7.35 -8.57
C LYS A 211 2.68 7.34 -9.53
N ARG A 212 2.52 8.01 -10.67
CA ARG A 212 3.53 8.17 -11.71
C ARG A 212 4.25 9.51 -11.63
N LYS A 213 3.57 10.53 -11.12
CA LYS A 213 4.12 11.89 -11.06
C LYS A 213 3.67 12.59 -9.77
N SER A 214 4.56 13.36 -9.15
CA SER A 214 4.22 14.25 -8.03
C SER A 214 3.70 15.60 -8.52
N THR A 215 3.00 16.29 -7.63
CA THR A 215 2.58 17.68 -7.82
C THR A 215 3.76 18.64 -7.99
N ASP A 216 4.94 18.27 -7.45
CA ASP A 216 6.19 19.07 -7.57
C ASP A 216 6.97 18.76 -8.85
N GLY A 217 6.55 17.77 -9.63
CA GLY A 217 7.13 17.46 -10.94
C GLY A 217 8.03 16.24 -10.97
N ASP A 218 8.27 15.56 -9.86
CA ASP A 218 9.01 14.30 -9.82
C ASP A 218 8.25 13.21 -10.58
N ILE A 219 8.96 12.45 -11.42
CA ILE A 219 8.37 11.39 -12.23
C ILE A 219 8.98 10.06 -11.80
N PHE A 220 8.13 9.08 -11.60
CA PHE A 220 8.54 7.69 -11.45
C PHE A 220 8.52 6.99 -12.82
N GLU A 221 9.67 6.44 -13.18
CA GLU A 221 9.85 5.59 -14.35
C GLU A 221 10.42 4.25 -13.89
N GLU A 222 9.92 3.15 -14.46
CA GLU A 222 10.45 1.84 -14.16
C GLU A 222 11.90 1.75 -14.67
N PRO A 223 12.84 1.34 -13.82
CA PRO A 223 14.21 1.11 -14.24
C PRO A 223 14.31 -0.09 -15.17
N ILE A 224 15.17 0.01 -16.19
CA ILE A 224 15.49 -1.10 -17.10
C ILE A 224 16.71 -1.85 -16.56
N TYR A 225 16.49 -3.04 -16.02
CA TYR A 225 17.57 -3.86 -15.45
C TYR A 225 18.11 -4.95 -16.39
N SER A 226 17.34 -5.34 -17.42
CA SER A 226 17.73 -6.41 -18.36
C SER A 226 17.29 -6.08 -19.78
N GLN A 227 18.16 -6.30 -20.77
CA GLN A 227 17.85 -6.14 -22.20
C GLN A 227 17.81 -7.47 -22.97
N TYR A 228 18.38 -8.55 -22.40
CA TYR A 228 18.46 -9.86 -23.03
C TYR A 228 18.04 -10.91 -22.00
N ALA A 229 17.00 -11.68 -22.32
CA ALA A 229 16.49 -12.82 -21.56
C ALA A 229 17.10 -14.12 -22.08
#